data_AF-A0A518V5I3-F1
#
_entry.id   AF-A0A518V5I3-F1
#
_cell.length_a   1.000
_cell.length_b   1.000
_cell.length_c   1.000
_cell.angle_alpha   90.00
_cell.angle_beta   90.00
_cell.angle_gamma   90.00
#
_symmetry.space_group_name_H-M   'P 1'
#
loop_
_entity.id
_entity.type
_entity.pdbx_description
1 polymer ?
#
loop_
_entity_poly.entity_id
_entity_poly.type
_entity_poly.pdbx_seq_one_letter_code
_entity_poly.pdbx_strand_id
1 'polypeptide(L)' 'MSQINIIPIGQVTSSVTDKVYEGWGEMISYIDANDKTFVLDIKPYISEFDSRENVRIPLWMNELMKNYF' A
#
# COMPACT_ATOMS: atom_id res chain seq x y z
N MET A 1 23.08 -19.71 -3.04
CA MET A 1 21.89 -18.85 -3.08
C MET A 1 22.35 -17.45 -3.40
N SER A 2 21.73 -16.77 -4.37
CA SER A 2 22.04 -15.37 -4.67
C SER A 2 21.47 -14.48 -3.57
N GLN A 3 22.26 -13.48 -3.15
CA GLN A 3 21.82 -12.48 -2.18
C GLN A 3 20.90 -11.48 -2.88
N ILE A 4 19.67 -11.33 -2.38
CA ILE A 4 18.74 -10.29 -2.84
C ILE A 4 18.96 -9.05 -1.97
N ASN A 5 19.31 -7.93 -2.59
CA ASN A 5 19.38 -6.63 -1.92
C ASN A 5 18.06 -5.88 -2.14
N ILE A 6 17.35 -5.61 -1.06
CA ILE A 6 16.14 -4.77 -1.07
C ILE A 6 16.56 -3.35 -0.73
N ILE A 7 16.45 -2.44 -1.69
CA ILE A 7 16.75 -1.01 -1.52
C ILE A 7 15.43 -0.23 -1.58
N PRO A 8 15.06 0.56 -0.56
CA PRO A 8 13.86 1.39 -0.60
C PRO A 8 13.96 2.44 -1.72
N ILE A 9 12.87 2.63 -2.46
CA ILE A 9 12.79 3.63 -3.55
C ILE A 9 12.03 4.90 -3.15
N GLY A 10 11.47 4.92 -1.94
CA GLY A 10 10.78 6.07 -1.39
C GLY A 10 10.20 5.77 -0.01
N GLN A 11 9.78 6.83 0.68
CA GLN A 11 9.13 6.76 1.99
C GLN A 11 7.77 7.46 1.93
N VAL A 12 6.77 6.90 2.60
CA VAL A 12 5.45 7.54 2.74
C VAL A 12 5.32 8.13 4.15
N THR A 13 4.92 9.39 4.24
CA THR A 13 4.54 10.08 5.48
C THR A 13 3.06 10.42 5.46
N SER A 14 2.36 10.13 6.56
CA SER A 14 0.93 10.39 6.70
C SER A 14 0.65 10.82 8.14
N SER A 15 -0.31 11.73 8.34
CA SER A 15 -0.84 12.05 9.67
C SER A 15 -1.66 10.89 10.25
N VAL A 16 -1.99 9.89 9.42
CA VAL A 16 -2.75 8.71 9.77
C VAL A 16 -1.80 7.63 10.25
N THR A 17 -1.67 7.50 11.57
CA THR A 17 -0.81 6.48 12.18
C THR A 17 -1.56 5.20 12.51
N ASP A 18 -2.87 5.30 12.70
CA ASP A 18 -3.76 4.17 12.97
C ASP A 18 -4.42 3.64 11.71
N LYS A 19 -4.81 2.37 11.72
CA LYS A 19 -5.42 1.75 10.54
C LYS A 19 -6.86 2.24 10.36
N VAL A 20 -7.09 3.03 9.31
CA VAL A 20 -8.42 3.54 8.90
C VAL A 20 -8.82 2.87 7.58
N TYR A 21 -10.04 2.32 7.46
CA TYR A 21 -10.50 1.62 6.24
C TYR A 21 -11.38 2.49 5.34
N GLU A 22 -12.02 3.50 5.92
CA GLU A 22 -13.06 4.30 5.27
C GLU A 22 -13.09 5.71 5.88
N GLY A 23 -13.74 6.64 5.19
CA GLY A 23 -13.86 8.02 5.69
C GLY A 23 -12.55 8.82 5.64
N TRP A 24 -11.71 8.58 4.63
CA TRP A 24 -10.42 9.26 4.49
C TRP A 24 -10.54 10.77 4.29
N GLY A 25 -11.70 11.28 3.89
CA GLY A 25 -11.96 12.72 3.79
C GLY A 25 -10.88 13.45 2.99
N GLU A 26 -10.26 14.44 3.63
CA GLU A 26 -9.18 15.26 3.07
C GLU A 26 -7.78 14.78 3.48
N MET A 27 -7.63 13.53 3.95
CA MET A 27 -6.32 13.03 4.40
C MET A 27 -5.34 12.91 3.26
N ILE A 28 -4.20 13.58 3.42
CA ILE A 28 -3.09 13.60 2.47
C ILE A 28 -1.95 12.75 3.04
N SER A 29 -1.45 11.83 2.22
CA SER A 29 -0.16 11.17 2.48
C SER A 29 0.85 11.69 1.47
N TYR A 30 2.08 11.90 1.91
CA TYR A 30 3.19 12.39 1.11
C TYR A 30 4.10 11.23 0.77
N ILE A 31 4.57 11.18 -0.47
CA ILE A 31 5.59 10.23 -0.92
C ILE A 31 6.87 11.05 -1.13
N ASP A 32 7.89 10.76 -0.34
CA ASP A 32 9.25 11.23 -0.58
C ASP A 32 9.94 10.24 -1.51
N ALA A 33 10.17 10.66 -2.75
CA ALA A 33 10.80 9.89 -3.80
C ALA A 33 11.95 10.73 -4.41
N ASN A 34 12.93 10.05 -5.01
CA ASN A 34 14.06 10.72 -5.64
C ASN A 34 13.59 11.73 -6.71
N ASP A 35 14.33 12.83 -6.87
CA ASP A 35 14.01 13.87 -7.86
C ASP A 35 13.70 13.27 -9.25
N LYS A 36 12.62 13.75 -9.87
CA LYS A 36 12.09 13.29 -11.18
C LYS A 36 11.63 11.83 -11.24
N THR A 37 11.39 11.18 -10.10
CA THR A 37 10.71 9.89 -10.08
C THR A 37 9.24 10.09 -10.42
N PHE A 38 8.79 9.55 -11.55
CA PHE A 38 7.39 9.63 -11.97
C PHE A 38 6.52 8.69 -11.15
N VAL A 39 5.36 9.18 -10.71
CA VAL A 39 4.29 8.32 -10.18
C VAL A 39 3.58 7.67 -11.36
N LEU A 40 3.68 6.34 -11.46
CA LEU A 40 3.03 5.58 -12.51
C LEU A 40 1.60 5.18 -12.13
N ASP A 41 1.37 4.85 -10.86
CA ASP A 41 0.12 4.27 -10.37
C ASP A 41 0.00 4.34 -8.84
N ILE A 42 -1.24 4.37 -8.32
CA ILE A 42 -1.56 4.29 -6.89
C ILE A 42 -2.67 3.26 -6.73
N LYS A 43 -2.41 2.20 -5.97
CA LYS A 43 -3.37 1.10 -5.73
C LYS A 43 -3.70 0.97 -4.25
N PRO A 44 -4.92 0.51 -3.90
CA PRO A 44 -5.18 0.00 -2.56
C PRO A 44 -4.25 -1.19 -2.28
N TYR A 45 -3.85 -1.33 -1.03
CA TYR A 45 -3.12 -2.51 -0.57
C TYR A 45 -4.03 -3.75 -0.64
N ILE A 46 -3.54 -4.85 -1.24
CA ILE A 46 -4.25 -6.13 -1.37
C ILE A 46 -3.39 -7.21 -0.73
N SER A 47 -3.85 -7.78 0.40
CA SER A 47 -3.09 -8.75 1.18
C SER A 47 -2.82 -10.07 0.45
N GLU A 48 -3.71 -10.47 -0.44
CA GLU A 48 -3.62 -11.70 -1.23
C GLU A 48 -2.42 -11.69 -2.19
N PHE A 49 -1.87 -10.51 -2.50
CA PHE A 49 -0.73 -10.33 -3.39
C PHE A 49 0.57 -9.92 -2.67
N ASP A 50 0.58 -9.83 -1.34
CA ASP A 50 1.74 -9.32 -0.61
C ASP A 50 1.91 -10.01 0.77
N SER A 51 3.04 -9.80 1.44
CA SER A 51 3.51 -10.64 2.57
C SER A 51 3.27 -10.02 3.95
N ARG A 52 2.53 -8.91 4.04
CA ARG A 52 2.40 -8.17 5.31
C ARG A 52 1.34 -8.81 6.20
N GLU A 53 1.75 -9.19 7.40
CA GLU A 53 0.84 -9.76 8.39
C GLU A 53 -0.03 -8.71 9.08
N ASN A 54 -1.16 -9.17 9.64
CA ASN A 54 -2.10 -8.36 10.42
C ASN A 54 -2.67 -7.14 9.68
N VAL A 55 -2.68 -7.15 8.34
CA VAL A 55 -3.34 -6.11 7.57
C VAL A 55 -4.84 -6.34 7.62
N ARG A 56 -5.58 -5.24 7.66
CA ARG A 56 -7.03 -5.24 7.53
C ARG A 56 -7.33 -4.53 6.22
N ILE A 57 -8.29 -5.04 5.49
CA ILE A 57 -8.71 -4.55 4.17
C ILE A 57 -10.22 -4.34 4.21
N PRO A 58 -10.77 -3.47 3.34
CA PRO A 58 -12.22 -3.32 3.23
C PRO A 58 -12.88 -4.67 2.95
N LEU A 59 -14.05 -4.92 3.54
CA LEU A 59 -14.78 -6.20 3.38
C LEU A 59 -15.03 -6.57 1.92
N TRP A 60 -15.32 -5.58 1.07
CA TRP A 60 -15.55 -5.79 -0.36
C TRP A 60 -14.32 -6.34 -1.09
N MET A 61 -13.11 -6.16 -0.56
CA MET A 61 -11.88 -6.68 -1.17
C MET A 61 -11.87 -8.21 -1.11
N ASN A 62 -12.31 -8.81 0.00
CA ASN A 62 -12.43 -10.26 0.13
C ASN A 62 -13.43 -10.83 -0.90
N GLU A 63 -14.56 -10.14 -1.11
CA GLU A 63 -15.55 -10.56 -2.11
C GLU A 63 -15.01 -10.42 -3.54
N LEU A 64 -14.26 -9.35 -3.83
CA LEU A 64 -13.60 -9.17 -5.12
C LEU A 64 -12.57 -10.27 -5.39
N MET A 65 -11.82 -10.67 -4.37
CA MET A 65 -10.76 -11.67 -4.47
C MET A 65 -11.26 -13.13 -4.49
N LYS A 66 -12.52 -13.38 -4.11
CA LYS A 66 -13.10 -14.73 -3.96
C LYS A 66 -12.99 -15.63 -5.20
N ASN A 67 -13.09 -15.04 -6.39
CA ASN A 67 -12.99 -15.74 -7.69
C ASN A 67 -11.88 -15.15 -8.57
N TYR A 68 -10.94 -14.45 -7.94
CA TYR A 68 -9.75 -14.01 -8.61
C TYR A 68 -8.82 -15.22 -8.61
N PHE A 69 -8.58 -15.80 -9.80
CA PHE A 69 -7.98 -17.12 -10.10
C PHE A 69 -8.97 -18.26 -10.36
#